data_AF-A0A7V5VKA1-F1
#
_entry.id   AF-A0A7V5VKA1-F1
#
_cell.length_a   1.000
_cell.length_b   1.000
_cell.length_c   1.000
_cell.angle_alpha   90.00
_cell.angle_beta   90.00
_cell.angle_gamma   90.00
#
_symmetry.space_group_name_H-M   'P 1'
#
loop_
_entity.id
_entity.type
_entity.pdbx_description
1 polymer ?
#
loop_
_entity_poly.entity_id
_entity_poly.type
_entity_poly.pdbx_seq_one_letter_code
_entity_poly.pdbx_strand_id
1 'polypeptide(L)'
;MRRGFTLIELLVVIAIIAILAAILFPVFAQAREKARQTACLSNTKQIALGLNMYVQDYDETFFNLPWPGPGGYDGQTPSLRVFWTEALMPYIKNQDIFRCPSMGDAFHTGTYNYPAVNYVVNYGLNEPILGRQNWMRTDPNYSGPVPMNLPALDRPAEVGLIADSTRHYVFGSFICWEDPDRDGKQEGYWCSSDYEKRTCSNGDWYYGYPRHFEGINVVYADGHAGFSGKRARSSTNNNQWGCFFYARVKVWTR
;
A
#
# COMPACT_ATOMS: atom_id res chain seq x y z
N MET A 1 -68.84 -5.18 -0.23
CA MET A 1 -68.15 -5.23 -1.54
C MET A 1 -66.65 -5.30 -1.29
N ARG A 2 -65.97 -6.38 -1.67
CA ARG A 2 -64.49 -6.43 -1.69
C ARG A 2 -64.04 -5.80 -3.02
N ARG A 3 -63.28 -4.70 -2.97
CA ARG A 3 -62.59 -4.17 -4.15
C ARG A 3 -61.49 -5.16 -4.53
N GLY A 4 -61.56 -5.72 -5.74
CA GLY A 4 -60.52 -6.58 -6.28
C GLY A 4 -59.33 -5.76 -6.75
N PHE A 5 -58.12 -6.23 -6.46
CA PHE A 5 -56.89 -5.63 -6.96
C PHE A 5 -56.76 -5.94 -8.45
N THR A 6 -56.55 -4.93 -9.28
CA THR A 6 -56.44 -5.12 -10.73
C THR A 6 -55.01 -5.49 -11.11
N LEU A 7 -54.86 -6.23 -12.21
CA LEU A 7 -53.56 -6.67 -12.72
C LEU A 7 -52.67 -5.47 -13.11
N ILE A 8 -53.30 -4.36 -13.56
CA ILE A 8 -52.61 -3.11 -13.90
C ILE A 8 -52.03 -2.44 -12.65
N GLU A 9 -52.78 -2.38 -11.54
CA GLU A 9 -52.27 -1.81 -10.29
C GLU A 9 -51.05 -2.59 -9.77
N LEU A 10 -51.08 -3.92 -9.85
CA LEU A 10 -49.93 -4.74 -9.49
C LEU A 10 -48.73 -4.47 -10.40
N LEU A 11 -48.97 -4.37 -11.71
CA LEU A 11 -47.93 -4.17 -12.71
C LEU A 11 -47.24 -2.81 -12.55
N VAL A 12 -48.00 -1.74 -12.28
CA VAL A 12 -47.44 -0.41 -12.06
C VAL A 12 -46.57 -0.38 -10.79
N VAL A 13 -47.00 -1.04 -9.71
CA VAL A 13 -46.23 -1.09 -8.46
C VAL A 13 -44.90 -1.81 -8.65
N ILE A 14 -44.90 -2.98 -9.28
CA ILE A 14 -43.64 -3.71 -9.52
C ILE A 14 -42.73 -2.92 -10.46
N ALA A 15 -43.28 -2.21 -11.45
CA ALA A 15 -42.50 -1.37 -12.35
C ALA A 15 -41.81 -0.22 -11.61
N ILE A 16 -42.53 0.46 -10.70
CA ILE A 16 -41.95 1.52 -9.87
C ILE A 16 -40.87 0.95 -8.94
N ILE A 17 -41.13 -0.18 -8.26
CA ILE A 17 -40.14 -0.83 -7.40
C ILE A 17 -38.88 -1.22 -8.19
N ALA A 18 -39.04 -1.76 -9.41
CA ALA A 18 -37.92 -2.12 -10.27
C ALA A 18 -37.07 -0.91 -10.65
N ILE A 19 -37.69 0.23 -10.99
CA ILE A 19 -36.98 1.49 -11.30
C ILE A 19 -36.24 2.02 -10.07
N LEU A 20 -36.90 2.05 -8.92
CA LEU A 20 -36.30 2.53 -7.67
C LEU A 20 -35.11 1.64 -7.25
N ALA A 21 -35.28 0.33 -7.32
CA ALA A 21 -34.23 -0.63 -7.00
C ALA A 21 -33.02 -0.49 -7.96
N ALA A 22 -33.28 -0.30 -9.25
CA ALA A 22 -32.23 -0.11 -10.26
C ALA A 22 -31.32 1.09 -9.98
N ILE A 23 -31.86 2.18 -9.42
CA ILE A 23 -31.08 3.37 -9.03
C ILE A 23 -30.46 3.19 -7.65
N LEU A 24 -31.18 2.58 -6.71
CA LEU A 24 -30.74 2.47 -5.31
C LEU A 24 -29.55 1.52 -5.15
N PHE A 25 -29.51 0.40 -5.87
CA PHE A 25 -28.41 -0.58 -5.75
C PHE A 25 -27.02 -0.01 -6.10
N PRO A 26 -26.78 0.65 -7.25
CA PRO A 26 -25.46 1.20 -7.56
C PRO A 26 -25.05 2.30 -6.58
N VAL A 27 -25.98 3.15 -6.15
CA VAL A 27 -25.70 4.22 -5.18
C VAL A 27 -25.33 3.63 -3.82
N PHE A 28 -26.08 2.63 -3.36
CA PHE A 28 -25.80 1.95 -2.10
C PHE A 28 -24.45 1.22 -2.12
N ALA A 29 -24.10 0.57 -3.23
CA ALA A 29 -22.80 -0.06 -3.40
C ALA A 29 -21.64 0.94 -3.29
N GLN A 30 -21.75 2.10 -3.95
CA GLN A 30 -20.76 3.17 -3.86
C GLN A 30 -20.65 3.76 -2.44
N ALA A 31 -21.79 3.99 -1.77
CA ALA A 31 -21.82 4.49 -0.40
C ALA A 31 -21.15 3.52 0.58
N ARG A 32 -21.44 2.22 0.46
CA ARG A 32 -20.79 1.16 1.25
C ARG A 32 -19.28 1.14 1.01
N GLU A 33 -18.84 1.32 -0.23
CA GLU A 33 -17.42 1.37 -0.55
C GLU A 33 -16.72 2.61 0.00
N LYS A 34 -17.38 3.78 -0.02
CA LYS A 34 -16.89 4.99 0.66
C LYS A 34 -16.73 4.79 2.17
N ALA A 35 -17.67 4.10 2.81
CA ALA A 35 -17.55 3.78 4.24
C ALA A 35 -16.34 2.86 4.51
N ARG A 36 -16.15 1.81 3.70
CA ARG A 36 -14.97 0.93 3.79
C ARG A 36 -13.65 1.66 3.53
N GLN A 37 -13.62 2.57 2.55
CA GLN A 37 -12.47 3.44 2.29
C GLN A 37 -12.12 4.28 3.52
N THR A 38 -13.12 4.88 4.15
CA THR A 38 -12.93 5.72 5.35
C THR A 38 -12.37 4.91 6.52
N ALA A 39 -12.87 3.68 6.72
CA ALA A 39 -12.33 2.77 7.72
C ALA A 39 -10.88 2.35 7.42
N CYS A 40 -10.57 2.03 6.16
CA CYS A 40 -9.22 1.69 5.73
C CYS A 40 -8.23 2.85 5.94
N LEU A 41 -8.64 4.09 5.65
CA LEU A 41 -7.84 5.29 5.90
C LEU A 41 -7.67 5.56 7.41
N SER A 42 -8.68 5.27 8.23
CA SER A 42 -8.57 5.35 9.69
C SER A 42 -7.53 4.34 10.22
N ASN A 43 -7.52 3.13 9.68
CA ASN A 43 -6.53 2.11 9.99
C ASN A 43 -5.11 2.57 9.65
N THR A 44 -4.88 3.12 8.44
CA THR A 44 -3.55 3.62 8.08
C THR A 44 -3.11 4.81 8.91
N LYS A 45 -4.02 5.70 9.34
CA LYS A 45 -3.71 6.77 10.30
C LYS A 45 -3.24 6.23 11.65
N GLN A 46 -3.87 5.16 12.15
CA GLN A 46 -3.43 4.51 13.40
C GLN A 46 -2.06 3.85 13.24
N ILE A 47 -1.81 3.22 12.09
CA ILE A 47 -0.49 2.66 11.76
C ILE A 47 0.56 3.78 11.70
N ALA A 48 0.24 4.91 11.07
CA ALA A 48 1.13 6.06 10.96
C ALA A 48 1.48 6.67 12.33
N LEU A 49 0.50 6.75 13.24
CA LEU A 49 0.74 7.14 14.62
C LEU A 49 1.68 6.15 15.34
N GLY A 50 1.46 4.85 15.16
CA GLY A 50 2.35 3.78 15.64
C GLY A 50 3.79 3.94 15.15
N LEU A 51 3.93 4.20 13.85
CA LEU A 51 5.21 4.44 13.19
C LEU A 51 5.91 5.68 13.76
N ASN A 52 5.18 6.78 13.96
CA ASN A 52 5.76 8.00 14.53
C ASN A 52 6.26 7.80 15.97
N MET A 53 5.52 7.05 16.79
CA MET A 53 6.00 6.71 18.14
C MET A 53 7.25 5.83 18.08
N TYR A 54 7.29 4.84 17.18
CA TYR A 54 8.50 4.05 16.94
C TYR A 54 9.68 4.95 16.54
N VAL A 55 9.52 5.78 15.51
CA VAL A 55 10.60 6.63 15.01
C VAL A 55 11.14 7.58 16.08
N GLN A 56 10.27 8.08 16.97
CA GLN A 56 10.67 8.92 18.10
C GLN A 56 11.50 8.17 19.15
N ASP A 57 11.17 6.92 19.45
CA ASP A 57 11.91 6.10 20.43
C ASP A 57 13.25 5.59 19.89
N TYR A 58 13.44 5.58 18.57
CA TYR A 58 14.61 5.04 17.88
C TYR A 58 15.43 6.12 17.15
N ASP A 59 15.62 7.29 17.76
CA ASP A 59 16.47 8.38 17.25
C ASP A 59 16.17 8.75 15.79
N GLU A 60 14.88 8.91 15.47
CA GLU A 60 14.38 9.25 14.13
C GLU A 60 14.72 8.21 13.04
N THR A 61 15.08 7.00 13.45
CA THR A 61 15.47 5.91 12.55
C THR A 61 14.29 5.01 12.28
N PHE A 62 14.00 4.75 10.99
CA PHE A 62 12.98 3.77 10.65
C PHE A 62 13.44 2.35 10.99
N PHE A 63 12.52 1.42 11.21
CA PHE A 63 12.92 0.02 11.40
C PHE A 63 13.59 -0.51 10.12
N ASN A 64 14.67 -1.24 10.31
CA ASN A 64 15.34 -1.96 9.24
C ASN A 64 14.53 -3.21 8.88
N LEU A 65 14.31 -3.43 7.58
CA LEU A 65 13.56 -4.54 6.97
C LEU A 65 13.41 -5.77 7.87
N PRO A 66 12.32 -5.80 8.63
CA PRO A 66 12.03 -6.89 9.52
C PRO A 66 11.46 -8.00 8.61
N TRP A 67 12.36 -8.82 8.07
CA TRP A 67 12.03 -9.96 7.22
C TRP A 67 11.66 -11.13 8.12
N PRO A 68 10.43 -11.67 8.04
CA PRO A 68 10.12 -12.88 8.75
C PRO A 68 10.86 -14.04 8.05
N GLY A 69 11.93 -14.56 8.66
CA GLY A 69 12.55 -15.80 8.21
C GLY A 69 13.97 -16.08 8.71
N PRO A 70 14.41 -17.36 8.68
CA PRO A 70 15.77 -17.74 9.04
C PRO A 70 16.72 -17.42 7.88
N GLY A 71 17.39 -16.28 7.94
CA GLY A 71 18.45 -15.93 7.01
C GLY A 71 18.43 -14.45 6.65
N GLY A 72 19.51 -13.74 7.01
CA GLY A 72 19.82 -12.46 6.37
C GLY A 72 20.06 -12.67 4.87
N TYR A 73 20.12 -11.57 4.13
CA TYR A 73 20.30 -11.55 2.67
C TYR A 73 21.54 -12.32 2.16
N ASP A 74 22.48 -12.62 3.06
CA ASP A 74 23.78 -13.23 2.79
C ASP A 74 24.15 -14.38 3.77
N GLY A 75 23.23 -14.79 4.67
CA GLY A 75 23.52 -15.77 5.72
C GLY A 75 24.57 -15.35 6.76
N GLN A 76 25.05 -14.09 6.72
CA GLN A 76 26.08 -13.53 7.60
C GLN A 76 25.60 -12.34 8.44
N THR A 77 24.56 -11.64 8.00
CA THR A 77 23.92 -10.60 8.83
C THR A 77 22.98 -11.21 9.87
N PRO A 78 22.99 -10.76 11.14
CA PRO A 78 21.95 -11.09 12.11
C PRO A 78 20.59 -10.75 11.50
N SER A 79 19.79 -11.78 11.20
CA SER A 79 18.45 -11.59 10.66
C SER A 79 17.59 -10.93 11.74
N LEU A 80 17.07 -9.75 11.46
CA LEU A 80 15.93 -9.21 12.21
C LEU A 80 14.74 -10.13 11.92
N ARG A 81 14.43 -11.02 12.87
CA ARG A 81 13.37 -12.04 12.75
C ARG A 81 11.97 -11.52 13.05
N VAL A 82 11.88 -10.25 13.41
CA VAL A 82 10.63 -9.58 13.72
C VAL A 82 9.96 -9.24 12.39
N PHE A 83 8.64 -9.26 12.32
CA PHE A 83 7.90 -8.71 11.19
C PHE A 83 7.56 -7.23 11.44
N TRP A 84 7.36 -6.42 10.40
CA TRP A 84 7.23 -4.96 10.59
C TRP A 84 6.03 -4.56 11.43
N THR A 85 4.93 -5.29 11.30
CA THR A 85 3.77 -5.05 12.14
C THR A 85 4.08 -5.36 13.60
N GLU A 86 4.90 -6.39 13.89
CA GLU A 86 5.39 -6.72 15.23
C GLU A 86 6.30 -5.64 15.81
N ALA A 87 7.13 -4.98 14.99
CA ALA A 87 7.92 -3.83 15.42
C ALA A 87 7.03 -2.66 15.88
N LEU A 88 5.83 -2.54 15.30
CA LEU A 88 4.85 -1.53 15.68
C LEU A 88 3.87 -1.96 16.77
N MET A 89 3.79 -3.26 17.11
CA MET A 89 2.85 -3.78 18.12
C MET A 89 2.99 -3.17 19.53
N PRO A 90 4.19 -2.77 20.02
CA PRO A 90 4.29 -2.04 21.28
C PRO A 90 3.47 -0.73 21.30
N TYR A 91 3.32 -0.12 20.12
CA TYR A 91 2.63 1.15 19.89
C TYR A 91 1.19 0.94 19.40
N ILE A 92 0.91 -0.20 18.77
CA ILE A 92 -0.37 -0.58 18.16
C ILE A 92 -0.97 -1.77 18.92
N LYS A 93 -2.00 -1.52 19.73
CA LYS A 93 -2.66 -2.55 20.55
C LYS A 93 -3.80 -3.30 19.84
N ASN A 94 -3.92 -3.18 18.52
CA ASN A 94 -4.99 -3.80 17.75
C ASN A 94 -4.47 -4.32 16.40
N GLN A 95 -4.48 -5.64 16.20
CA GLN A 95 -4.01 -6.28 14.98
C GLN A 95 -4.98 -6.13 13.80
N ASP A 96 -6.27 -5.90 14.07
CA ASP A 96 -7.30 -5.77 13.02
C ASP A 96 -7.09 -4.53 12.15
N ILE A 97 -6.34 -3.54 12.63
CA ILE A 97 -6.04 -2.34 11.83
C ILE A 97 -5.14 -2.67 10.64
N PHE A 98 -4.41 -3.79 10.66
CA PHE A 98 -3.61 -4.20 9.51
C PHE A 98 -4.43 -4.82 8.38
N ARG A 99 -5.75 -4.99 8.59
CA ARG A 99 -6.69 -5.50 7.59
C ARG A 99 -7.48 -4.38 6.92
N CYS A 100 -7.60 -4.45 5.60
CA CYS A 100 -8.49 -3.60 4.83
C CYS A 100 -9.89 -4.25 4.75
N PRO A 101 -10.99 -3.53 5.07
CA PRO A 101 -12.35 -4.07 5.01
C PRO A 101 -12.88 -4.34 3.59
N SER A 102 -12.21 -3.81 2.56
CA SER A 102 -12.53 -4.09 1.15
C SER A 102 -11.72 -5.26 0.58
N MET A 103 -10.78 -5.83 1.34
CA MET A 103 -10.04 -7.02 0.90
C MET A 103 -10.70 -8.29 1.46
N GLY A 104 -11.26 -9.09 0.56
CA GLY A 104 -11.79 -10.41 0.86
C GLY A 104 -10.71 -11.49 0.87
N ASP A 105 -9.66 -11.31 0.06
CA ASP A 105 -8.53 -12.23 -0.02
C ASP A 105 -7.67 -12.09 1.23
N ALA A 106 -7.70 -13.10 2.09
CA ALA A 106 -6.66 -13.34 3.06
C ALA A 106 -5.38 -13.77 2.30
N PHE A 107 -4.72 -12.85 1.59
CA PHE A 107 -3.35 -13.13 1.22
C PHE A 107 -2.53 -13.15 2.49
N HIS A 108 -2.29 -14.36 2.99
CA HIS A 108 -1.38 -14.68 4.07
C HIS A 108 0.03 -14.27 3.63
N THR A 109 0.39 -13.06 3.98
CA THR A 109 1.76 -12.64 4.19
C THR A 109 2.09 -12.92 5.67
N GLY A 110 1.91 -14.15 6.18
CA GLY A 110 2.93 -15.18 6.03
C GLY A 110 2.60 -16.30 5.06
N THR A 111 3.21 -16.27 3.88
CA THR A 111 3.20 -17.41 2.96
C THR A 111 3.90 -18.58 3.64
N TYR A 112 3.13 -19.60 4.02
CA TYR A 112 3.56 -20.99 4.24
C TYR A 112 4.65 -21.34 5.30
N ASN A 113 5.40 -20.39 5.89
CA ASN A 113 6.59 -20.74 6.70
C ASN A 113 6.85 -19.90 7.98
N TYR A 114 5.96 -19.00 8.41
CA TYR A 114 6.30 -18.04 9.50
C TYR A 114 5.25 -17.96 10.62
N PRO A 115 5.44 -18.68 11.75
CA PRO A 115 4.46 -18.76 12.83
C PRO A 115 4.36 -17.51 13.73
N ALA A 116 5.23 -16.50 13.57
CA ALA A 116 5.25 -15.31 14.44
C ALA A 116 4.04 -14.38 14.22
N VAL A 117 3.43 -14.37 13.03
CA VAL A 117 2.34 -13.46 12.66
C VAL A 117 1.11 -14.27 12.24
N ASN A 118 0.14 -14.40 13.14
CA ASN A 118 -1.09 -15.17 12.89
C ASN A 118 -2.32 -14.26 12.64
N TYR A 119 -2.14 -13.19 11.86
CA TYR A 119 -3.24 -12.29 11.48
C TYR A 119 -3.05 -11.75 10.05
N VAL A 120 -4.13 -11.18 9.50
CA VAL A 120 -4.17 -10.69 8.11
C VAL A 120 -3.54 -9.30 8.01
N VAL A 121 -2.62 -9.13 7.06
CA VAL A 121 -1.97 -7.85 6.75
C VAL A 121 -2.20 -7.50 5.29
N ASN A 122 -2.73 -6.31 5.04
CA ASN A 122 -3.07 -5.81 3.71
C ASN A 122 -2.30 -4.54 3.37
N TYR A 123 -1.22 -4.27 4.07
CA TYR A 123 -0.36 -3.12 3.84
C TYR A 123 1.06 -3.61 3.62
N GLY A 124 1.79 -2.93 2.75
CA GLY A 124 3.17 -3.25 2.44
C GLY A 124 4.07 -2.05 2.68
N LEU A 125 5.37 -2.32 2.71
CA LEU A 125 6.43 -1.38 3.04
C LEU A 125 7.20 -0.82 1.83
N ASN A 126 7.80 0.36 2.00
CA ASN A 126 8.79 0.94 1.10
C ASN A 126 10.16 0.29 1.30
N GLU A 127 10.46 -0.67 0.44
CA GLU A 127 11.66 -1.49 0.54
C GLU A 127 12.99 -0.69 0.41
N PRO A 128 13.17 0.21 -0.57
CA PRO A 128 14.36 1.05 -0.69
C PRO A 128 14.68 1.88 0.56
N ILE A 129 13.67 2.51 1.16
CA ILE A 129 13.86 3.39 2.32
C ILE A 129 14.11 2.60 3.61
N LEU A 130 13.55 1.39 3.69
CA LEU A 130 13.65 0.56 4.90
C LEU A 130 14.82 -0.42 4.87
N GLY A 131 15.64 -0.42 3.80
CA GLY A 131 17.00 -0.96 3.83
C GLY A 131 17.38 -2.05 2.81
N ARG A 132 16.52 -2.49 1.87
CA ARG A 132 16.78 -3.77 1.12
C ARG A 132 17.80 -3.57 0.02
N GLN A 133 17.89 -2.34 -0.46
CA GLN A 133 18.34 -2.09 -1.81
C GLN A 133 19.47 -1.09 -1.86
N ASN A 134 20.62 -1.70 -1.68
CA ASN A 134 21.93 -1.09 -1.74
C ASN A 134 22.52 -1.06 -3.16
N TRP A 135 21.69 -0.92 -4.20
CA TRP A 135 22.15 -0.62 -5.56
C TRP A 135 22.27 0.90 -5.80
N MET A 136 21.66 1.71 -4.93
CA MET A 136 21.72 3.19 -5.00
C MET A 136 22.93 3.78 -4.25
N ARG A 137 23.48 3.03 -3.28
CA ARG A 137 24.78 3.35 -2.68
C ARG A 137 25.84 2.62 -3.48
N THR A 138 26.55 3.33 -4.35
CA THR A 138 27.75 2.85 -5.04
C THR A 138 28.93 2.68 -4.05
N ASP A 139 28.70 2.01 -2.92
CA ASP A 139 29.68 1.80 -1.87
C ASP A 139 30.18 0.34 -1.89
N PRO A 140 31.44 0.11 -2.31
CA PRO A 140 32.03 -1.23 -2.37
C PRO A 140 32.33 -1.83 -0.98
N ASN A 141 32.19 -1.09 0.12
CA ASN A 141 32.49 -1.56 1.48
C ASN A 141 31.25 -1.91 2.32
N TYR A 142 30.08 -2.06 1.68
CA TYR A 142 28.83 -2.24 2.38
C TYR A 142 28.68 -3.60 3.07
N SER A 143 28.19 -3.60 4.32
CA SER A 143 28.07 -4.79 5.20
C SER A 143 26.64 -5.13 5.63
N GLY A 144 25.60 -4.55 5.02
CA GLY A 144 24.20 -4.93 5.27
C GLY A 144 23.21 -3.77 5.35
N PRO A 145 21.89 -4.05 5.34
CA PRO A 145 20.81 -3.05 5.28
C PRO A 145 20.96 -1.97 6.36
N VAL A 146 21.12 -0.71 5.97
CA VAL A 146 21.12 0.45 6.89
C VAL A 146 19.73 1.09 6.84
N PRO A 147 18.98 1.14 7.96
CA PRO A 147 17.72 1.86 8.00
C PRO A 147 17.95 3.35 7.69
N MET A 148 16.99 3.96 7.00
CA MET A 148 17.04 5.40 6.74
C MET A 148 16.60 6.17 7.99
N ASN A 149 17.21 7.33 8.21
CA ASN A 149 16.77 8.28 9.23
C ASN A 149 15.82 9.29 8.58
N LEU A 150 14.77 9.68 9.30
CA LEU A 150 13.81 10.68 8.82
C LEU A 150 14.48 12.00 8.37
N PRO A 151 15.51 12.55 9.06
CA PRO A 151 16.24 13.73 8.58
C PRO A 151 17.02 13.55 7.29
N ALA A 152 17.28 12.31 6.86
CA ALA A 152 17.94 12.05 5.58
C ALA A 152 16.98 12.21 4.38
N LEU A 153 15.69 12.40 4.63
CA LEU A 153 14.68 12.66 3.61
C LEU A 153 14.46 14.16 3.44
N ASP A 154 14.66 14.65 2.23
CA ASP A 154 14.43 16.07 1.91
C ASP A 154 12.95 16.46 1.92
N ARG A 155 12.07 15.55 1.45
CA ARG A 155 10.61 15.78 1.30
C ARG A 155 9.81 14.63 1.92
N PRO A 156 9.87 14.42 3.24
CA PRO A 156 9.25 13.26 3.88
C PRO A 156 7.72 13.19 3.68
N ALA A 157 7.05 14.33 3.50
CA ALA A 157 5.63 14.41 3.19
C ALA A 157 5.25 13.94 1.77
N GLU A 158 6.21 13.73 0.87
CA GLU A 158 5.93 13.22 -0.48
C GLU A 158 6.31 11.75 -0.62
N VAL A 159 7.05 11.23 0.35
CA VAL A 159 7.65 9.91 0.33
C VAL A 159 6.73 8.90 1.02
N GLY A 160 6.18 7.95 0.27
CA GLY A 160 5.32 6.89 0.81
C GLY A 160 6.13 5.80 1.51
N LEU A 161 5.77 5.43 2.74
CA LEU A 161 6.40 4.35 3.51
C LEU A 161 5.57 3.08 3.60
N ILE A 162 4.28 3.22 3.89
CA ILE A 162 3.34 2.10 3.98
C ILE A 162 2.20 2.39 3.05
N ALA A 163 1.75 1.42 2.28
CA ALA A 163 0.59 1.61 1.44
C ALA A 163 -0.18 0.33 1.21
N ASP A 164 -1.36 0.49 0.62
CA ASP A 164 -2.23 -0.60 0.24
C ASP A 164 -1.50 -1.64 -0.63
N SER A 165 -1.34 -2.87 -0.11
CA SER A 165 -0.65 -3.96 -0.81
C SER A 165 -1.33 -5.30 -0.55
N THR A 166 -1.12 -6.26 -1.45
CA THR A 166 -1.38 -7.69 -1.18
C THR A 166 -0.12 -8.41 -0.72
N ARG A 167 1.01 -7.70 -0.55
CA ARG A 167 2.30 -8.25 -0.13
C ARG A 167 2.94 -7.43 0.98
N HIS A 168 3.96 -8.00 1.62
CA HIS A 168 4.78 -7.36 2.65
C HIS A 168 5.46 -6.06 2.16
N TYR A 169 5.65 -5.92 0.85
CA TYR A 169 6.20 -4.74 0.21
C TYR A 169 5.15 -4.05 -0.64
N VAL A 170 5.25 -2.73 -0.71
CA VAL A 170 4.41 -1.89 -1.56
C VAL A 170 5.23 -1.11 -2.59
N PHE A 171 6.49 -0.81 -2.26
CA PHE A 171 7.49 -0.32 -3.19
C PHE A 171 8.67 -1.28 -3.13
N GLY A 172 9.08 -1.81 -4.27
CA GLY A 172 10.09 -2.87 -4.35
C GLY A 172 11.22 -2.50 -5.30
N SER A 173 11.93 -3.53 -5.74
CA SER A 173 13.19 -3.40 -6.49
C SER A 173 13.15 -2.71 -7.84
N PHE A 174 11.96 -2.47 -8.36
CA PHE A 174 11.71 -1.90 -9.67
C PHE A 174 11.16 -0.49 -9.49
N ILE A 175 12.06 0.49 -9.50
CA ILE A 175 11.75 1.91 -9.43
C ILE A 175 11.88 2.49 -10.82
N CYS A 176 10.87 3.26 -11.20
CA CYS A 176 10.85 4.02 -12.43
C CYS A 176 11.39 5.40 -12.08
N TRP A 177 12.65 5.65 -12.43
CA TRP A 177 13.23 6.97 -12.32
C TRP A 177 12.64 7.86 -13.39
N GLU A 178 12.05 8.98 -13.00
CA GLU A 178 11.78 10.08 -13.93
C GLU A 178 13.00 10.99 -14.02
N ASP A 179 13.09 11.75 -15.11
CA ASP A 179 14.09 12.78 -15.31
C ASP A 179 14.12 13.73 -14.10
N PRO A 180 15.27 14.39 -13.83
CA PRO A 180 15.36 15.36 -12.77
C PRO A 180 14.22 16.38 -12.90
N ASP A 181 13.52 16.64 -11.80
CA ASP A 181 12.52 17.69 -11.76
C ASP A 181 13.16 19.08 -11.98
N ARG A 182 12.37 20.15 -11.91
CA ARG A 182 12.87 21.52 -12.07
C ARG A 182 13.91 21.94 -11.03
N ASP A 183 14.07 21.17 -9.94
CA ASP A 183 15.07 21.40 -8.91
C ASP A 183 16.28 20.46 -8.98
N GLY A 184 16.37 19.66 -10.05
CA GLY A 184 17.55 18.85 -10.36
C GLY A 184 17.64 17.55 -9.58
N LYS A 185 16.58 17.17 -8.85
CA LYS A 185 16.55 15.92 -8.06
C LYS A 185 15.94 14.78 -8.84
N GLN A 186 16.54 13.60 -8.70
CA GLN A 186 15.99 12.37 -9.28
C GLN A 186 14.83 11.88 -8.42
N GLU A 187 13.66 11.77 -9.04
CA GLU A 187 12.45 11.29 -8.40
C GLU A 187 12.17 9.84 -8.80
N GLY A 188 12.10 8.96 -7.80
CA GLY A 188 11.71 7.58 -8.00
C GLY A 188 10.19 7.45 -7.87
N TYR A 189 9.53 7.04 -8.95
CA TYR A 189 8.14 6.63 -8.93
C TYR A 189 8.02 5.11 -8.96
N TRP A 190 6.95 4.60 -8.35
CA TRP A 190 6.71 3.17 -8.36
C TRP A 190 6.22 2.70 -9.73
N CYS A 191 6.76 1.59 -10.22
CA CYS A 191 6.26 0.92 -11.42
C CYS A 191 5.17 -0.10 -11.03
N SER A 192 3.90 0.15 -11.33
CA SER A 192 2.88 -0.90 -11.36
C SER A 192 2.83 -1.55 -12.74
N SER A 193 2.78 -2.88 -12.81
CA SER A 193 2.30 -3.57 -14.01
C SER A 193 0.78 -3.36 -14.14
N ASP A 194 0.27 -3.45 -15.38
CA ASP A 194 -1.17 -3.34 -15.63
C ASP A 194 -1.90 -4.59 -15.09
N TYR A 195 -2.98 -4.39 -14.33
CA TYR A 195 -3.77 -5.47 -13.72
C TYR A 195 -4.29 -6.47 -14.77
N GLU A 196 -4.62 -5.98 -15.97
CA GLU A 196 -5.13 -6.82 -17.06
C GLU A 196 -4.03 -7.63 -17.77
N LYS A 197 -2.78 -7.17 -17.75
CA LYS A 197 -1.72 -7.75 -18.61
C LYS A 197 -0.85 -8.78 -17.91
N ARG A 198 -0.92 -8.93 -16.58
CA ARG A 198 -0.20 -9.94 -15.78
C ARG A 198 1.27 -10.18 -16.17
N THR A 199 1.93 -9.19 -16.76
CA THR A 199 3.27 -9.37 -17.31
C THR A 199 4.05 -8.06 -17.17
N CYS A 200 4.94 -8.01 -16.18
CA CYS A 200 6.32 -7.78 -16.58
C CYS A 200 6.78 -9.12 -17.16
N SER A 201 7.33 -9.10 -18.37
CA SER A 201 7.94 -10.28 -18.99
C SER A 201 8.96 -10.85 -18.00
N ASN A 202 8.62 -11.98 -17.35
CA ASN A 202 9.38 -12.79 -16.38
C ASN A 202 8.63 -13.17 -15.08
N GLY A 203 7.33 -12.87 -14.96
CA GLY A 203 6.50 -13.43 -13.88
C GLY A 203 6.51 -12.64 -12.56
N ASP A 204 6.67 -11.31 -12.67
CA ASP A 204 6.97 -10.48 -11.51
C ASP A 204 5.79 -10.02 -10.66
N TRP A 205 6.21 -9.61 -9.47
CA TRP A 205 5.52 -9.50 -8.21
C TRP A 205 4.66 -8.21 -8.12
N TYR A 206 3.37 -8.35 -7.80
CA TYR A 206 2.49 -7.21 -7.54
C TYR A 206 2.91 -6.51 -6.24
N TYR A 207 3.38 -5.27 -6.34
CA TYR A 207 3.50 -4.33 -5.22
C TYR A 207 2.32 -3.32 -5.37
N GLY A 208 1.96 -2.46 -4.41
CA GLY A 208 0.88 -1.46 -4.56
C GLY A 208 -0.47 -1.92 -5.17
N TYR A 209 -1.35 -2.55 -4.39
CA TYR A 209 -2.63 -3.07 -4.89
C TYR A 209 -3.72 -1.99 -4.84
N PRO A 210 -4.25 -1.50 -5.99
CA PRO A 210 -5.32 -0.50 -5.99
C PRO A 210 -6.55 -1.03 -5.26
N ARG A 211 -7.12 -0.21 -4.38
CA ARG A 211 -8.32 -0.49 -3.61
C ARG A 211 -9.31 0.65 -3.69
N HIS A 212 -10.53 0.35 -3.25
CA HIS A 212 -11.62 1.31 -3.26
C HIS A 212 -11.83 1.86 -4.68
N PHE A 213 -11.77 3.17 -4.86
CA PHE A 213 -11.98 3.85 -6.13
C PHE A 213 -10.71 3.83 -7.01
N GLU A 214 -10.12 2.65 -7.21
CA GLU A 214 -8.89 2.41 -7.97
C GLU A 214 -7.67 3.21 -7.47
N GLY A 215 -7.62 3.53 -6.18
CA GLY A 215 -6.50 4.25 -5.58
C GLY A 215 -5.85 3.50 -4.43
N ILE A 216 -4.98 4.15 -3.67
CA ILE A 216 -4.35 3.54 -2.50
C ILE A 216 -4.36 4.49 -1.31
N ASN A 217 -4.50 3.93 -0.12
CA ASN A 217 -4.12 4.61 1.11
C ASN A 217 -2.60 4.47 1.29
N VAL A 218 -1.99 5.57 1.73
CA VAL A 218 -0.55 5.71 1.91
C VAL A 218 -0.28 6.37 3.25
N VAL A 219 0.73 5.89 3.95
CA VAL A 219 1.39 6.53 5.08
C VAL A 219 2.69 7.08 4.54
N TYR A 220 2.93 8.36 4.76
CA TYR A 220 4.11 9.09 4.32
C TYR A 220 5.20 9.08 5.40
N ALA A 221 6.41 9.49 5.04
CA ALA A 221 7.56 9.40 5.93
C ALA A 221 7.52 10.33 7.13
N ASP A 222 6.81 11.45 7.02
CA ASP A 222 6.49 12.34 8.14
C ASP A 222 5.34 11.80 9.04
N GLY A 223 4.79 10.63 8.68
CA GLY A 223 3.73 9.94 9.40
C GLY A 223 2.32 10.51 9.21
N HIS A 224 2.08 11.36 8.21
CA HIS A 224 0.70 11.59 7.79
C HIS A 224 0.21 10.45 6.90
N ALA A 225 -1.12 10.27 6.83
CA ALA A 225 -1.73 9.27 5.96
C ALA A 225 -2.81 9.89 5.07
N GLY A 226 -2.84 9.47 3.81
CA GLY A 226 -3.70 10.03 2.78
C GLY A 226 -4.11 9.01 1.73
N PHE A 227 -5.15 9.36 0.96
CA PHE A 227 -5.57 8.57 -0.20
C PHE A 227 -5.01 9.21 -1.47
N SER A 228 -4.19 8.46 -2.22
CA SER A 228 -3.48 9.00 -3.38
C SER A 228 -4.31 9.00 -4.68
N GLY A 229 -5.55 8.50 -4.67
CA GLY A 229 -6.40 8.49 -5.86
C GLY A 229 -5.92 7.51 -6.94
N LYS A 230 -6.49 7.63 -8.15
CA LYS A 230 -6.19 6.73 -9.28
C LYS A 230 -4.74 6.88 -9.75
N ARG A 231 -4.17 5.77 -10.22
CA ARG A 231 -2.85 5.74 -10.85
C ARG A 231 -2.81 6.59 -12.13
N ALA A 232 -1.73 7.34 -12.31
CA ALA A 232 -1.38 8.04 -13.54
C ALA A 232 -0.36 7.21 -14.34
N ARG A 233 -0.28 7.44 -15.65
CA ARG A 233 0.72 6.82 -16.54
C ARG A 233 1.87 7.81 -16.77
N SER A 234 3.11 7.36 -16.65
CA SER A 234 4.28 8.23 -16.88
C SER A 234 4.35 8.67 -18.35
N SER A 235 4.68 9.94 -18.59
CA SER A 235 4.72 10.55 -19.93
C SER A 235 6.09 10.43 -20.62
N THR A 236 7.15 10.09 -19.88
CA THR A 236 8.53 10.11 -20.37
C THR A 236 9.02 8.70 -20.70
N ASN A 237 9.07 8.39 -22.00
CA ASN A 237 9.96 7.43 -22.70
C ASN A 237 10.32 6.06 -22.08
N ASN A 238 9.66 5.57 -21.03
CA ASN A 238 9.88 4.22 -20.50
C ASN A 238 8.80 3.25 -20.95
N ASN A 239 8.52 3.31 -22.27
CA ASN A 239 7.52 2.48 -22.95
C ASN A 239 7.83 0.97 -22.89
N GLN A 240 9.00 0.59 -22.38
CA GLN A 240 9.41 -0.81 -22.23
C GLN A 240 8.76 -1.49 -21.01
N TRP A 241 8.25 -0.74 -20.00
CA TRP A 241 7.73 -1.33 -18.75
C TRP A 241 6.32 -0.89 -18.31
N GLY A 242 5.64 -0.02 -19.06
CA GLY A 242 4.23 0.29 -18.81
C GLY A 242 3.95 0.92 -17.44
N CYS A 243 4.77 1.89 -17.04
CA CYS A 243 4.81 2.44 -15.68
C CYS A 243 3.53 3.20 -15.31
N PHE A 244 2.76 2.64 -14.37
CA PHE A 244 1.73 3.38 -13.65
C PHE A 244 2.24 3.76 -12.26
N PHE A 245 2.02 5.02 -11.88
CA PHE A 245 2.41 5.56 -10.58
C PHE A 245 1.24 6.27 -9.90
N TYR A 246 1.31 6.44 -8.59
CA TYR A 246 0.38 7.29 -7.87
C TYR A 246 0.98 8.69 -7.79
N ALA A 247 0.42 9.65 -8.53
CA ALA A 247 1.07 10.92 -8.87
C ALA A 247 1.49 11.83 -7.71
N ARG A 248 1.13 11.48 -6.47
CA ARG A 248 1.45 12.24 -5.26
C ARG A 248 2.28 11.44 -4.26
N VAL A 249 2.84 10.31 -4.69
CA VAL A 249 3.57 9.39 -3.82
C VAL A 249 4.90 9.06 -4.49
N LYS A 250 5.96 9.64 -3.95
CA LYS A 250 7.34 9.36 -4.32
C LYS A 250 7.81 8.16 -3.52
N VAL A 251 8.66 7.35 -4.15
CA VAL A 251 9.29 6.19 -3.53
C VAL A 251 10.65 6.55 -2.97
N TRP A 252 11.34 7.50 -3.62
CA TRP A 252 12.69 7.91 -3.30
C TRP A 252 12.97 9.35 -3.79
N THR A 253 13.78 10.08 -3.03
CA THR A 253 14.36 11.38 -3.42
C THR A 253 15.87 11.31 -3.20
N ARG A 254 16.68 11.69 -4.20
CA ARG A 254 18.14 11.80 -4.08
C ARG A 254 18.58 13.25 -3.89
#